data_AF-A0A535A429-F1
#
_entry.id   AF-A0A535A429-F1
#
_cell.length_a   1.000
_cell.length_b   1.000
_cell.length_c   1.000
_cell.angle_alpha   90.00
_cell.angle_beta   90.00
_cell.angle_gamma   90.00
#
_symmetry.space_group_name_H-M   'P 1'
#
loop_
_entity.id
_entity.type
_entity.pdbx_description
1 polymer ?
#
loop_
_entity_poly.entity_id
_entity_poly.type
_entity_poly.pdbx_seq_one_letter_code
_entity_poly.pdbx_strand_id
1 'polypeptide(L)'
;MTDNDCNGLIDCADPACGLSTCVGGTNNHQPCSTPQGQVACVNGGGQCQCPIILKDPTAIKFGPPGAGLDQLTSHGRIIITDPVDVAGSEIGWLVSNARGPIYGALLPPFSMRVFQTHKLFTYKNPDALTKGGVYKAQIRITRYGISYGYKVEAYGDMSAATDPQMALQFYIGKRPTPGIHNGAWTRTKFGWVVRDLYK
;
A
#
# COMPACT_ATOMS: atom_id res chain seq x y z
N MET A 1 -1.05 -10.32 4.70
CA MET A 1 -2.10 -11.13 4.08
C MET A 1 -3.34 -10.92 4.94
N THR A 2 -3.95 -9.73 4.81
CA THR A 2 -5.14 -9.37 5.57
C THR A 2 -6.33 -9.51 4.64
N ASP A 3 -7.17 -10.48 4.95
CA ASP A 3 -8.51 -10.66 4.44
C ASP A 3 -9.41 -9.57 5.05
N ASN A 4 -9.46 -8.41 4.37
CA ASN A 4 -10.08 -7.19 4.89
C ASN A 4 -11.62 -7.26 4.91
N ASP A 5 -12.24 -8.31 4.38
CA ASP A 5 -13.67 -8.57 4.40
C ASP A 5 -14.06 -9.96 4.98
N CYS A 6 -13.08 -10.71 5.53
CA CYS A 6 -13.25 -12.00 6.18
C CYS A 6 -13.82 -13.12 5.29
N ASN A 7 -13.56 -13.08 3.97
CA ASN A 7 -14.06 -14.06 2.99
C ASN A 7 -13.07 -15.22 2.70
N GLY A 8 -11.90 -15.23 3.32
CA GLY A 8 -10.87 -16.27 3.20
C GLY A 8 -10.00 -16.16 1.95
N LEU A 9 -10.09 -15.08 1.17
CA LEU A 9 -9.30 -14.85 -0.04
C LEU A 9 -8.21 -13.81 0.23
N ILE A 10 -6.99 -14.12 -0.21
CA ILE A 10 -5.83 -13.26 -0.10
C ILE A 10 -5.30 -13.05 -1.52
N ASP A 11 -5.28 -11.80 -1.97
CA ASP A 11 -4.69 -11.29 -3.21
C ASP A 11 -5.37 -11.70 -4.54
N CYS A 12 -5.78 -10.70 -5.34
CA CYS A 12 -6.37 -10.74 -6.70
C CYS A 12 -7.65 -11.58 -6.93
N ALA A 13 -7.94 -12.58 -6.09
CA ALA A 13 -9.20 -13.33 -6.08
C ALA A 13 -10.25 -12.68 -5.16
N ASP A 14 -9.85 -11.70 -4.35
CA ASP A 14 -10.73 -10.93 -3.48
C ASP A 14 -11.69 -10.05 -4.34
N PRO A 15 -13.02 -10.23 -4.24
CA PRO A 15 -14.03 -9.41 -4.93
C PRO A 15 -13.99 -7.94 -4.52
N ALA A 16 -13.41 -7.65 -3.35
CA ALA A 16 -13.02 -6.33 -2.94
C ALA A 16 -11.63 -6.00 -3.49
N CYS A 17 -11.34 -6.25 -4.78
CA CYS A 17 -10.25 -5.61 -5.55
C CYS A 17 -10.81 -4.41 -6.38
N GLY A 18 -10.19 -3.23 -6.34
CA GLY A 18 -10.42 -2.09 -7.24
C GLY A 18 -9.73 -2.36 -8.57
N LEU A 19 -9.61 -1.38 -9.47
CA LEU A 19 -9.31 -1.55 -10.90
C LEU A 19 -8.00 -2.31 -11.20
N SER A 20 -7.99 -3.60 -10.91
CA SER A 20 -7.11 -4.58 -11.50
C SER A 20 -7.41 -4.54 -12.98
N THR A 21 -6.38 -4.30 -13.76
CA THR A 21 -6.54 -4.24 -15.20
C THR A 21 -6.18 -5.59 -15.76
N CYS A 22 -6.98 -6.07 -16.69
CA CYS A 22 -6.60 -7.23 -17.46
C CYS A 22 -5.39 -6.88 -18.34
N VAL A 23 -4.33 -7.67 -18.25
CA VAL A 23 -3.13 -7.54 -19.07
C VAL A 23 -3.02 -8.76 -19.97
N GLY A 24 -2.96 -8.51 -21.27
CA GLY A 24 -2.99 -9.56 -22.31
C GLY A 24 -4.40 -10.01 -22.68
N GLY A 25 -4.48 -10.87 -23.70
CA GLY A 25 -5.75 -11.43 -24.17
C GLY A 25 -6.71 -10.44 -24.84
N THR A 26 -7.93 -10.89 -25.09
CA THR A 26 -8.99 -10.12 -25.78
C THR A 26 -9.61 -9.02 -24.93
N ASN A 27 -9.45 -9.10 -23.60
CA ASN A 27 -9.98 -8.15 -22.63
C ASN A 27 -8.89 -7.21 -22.10
N ASN A 28 -7.77 -7.08 -22.80
CA ASN A 28 -6.67 -6.22 -22.38
C ASN A 28 -7.14 -4.78 -22.08
N HIS A 29 -6.62 -4.22 -20.99
CA HIS A 29 -7.00 -2.93 -20.41
C HIS A 29 -8.43 -2.82 -19.84
N GLN A 30 -9.24 -3.88 -19.87
CA GLN A 30 -10.55 -3.87 -19.22
C GLN A 30 -10.42 -4.01 -17.69
N PRO A 31 -11.34 -3.42 -16.91
CA PRO A 31 -11.42 -3.67 -15.48
C PRO A 31 -11.67 -5.15 -15.20
N CYS A 32 -10.95 -5.69 -14.22
CA CYS A 32 -11.20 -7.01 -13.68
C CYS A 32 -11.21 -7.00 -12.15
N SER A 33 -11.77 -5.93 -11.61
CA SER A 33 -12.04 -5.68 -10.19
C SER A 33 -13.22 -6.49 -9.65
N THR A 34 -14.03 -7.08 -10.53
CA THR A 34 -15.18 -7.92 -10.14
C THR A 34 -14.92 -9.38 -10.51
N PRO A 35 -15.54 -10.36 -9.83
CA PRO A 35 -15.43 -11.77 -10.22
C PRO A 35 -15.77 -12.02 -11.69
N GLN A 36 -16.77 -11.31 -12.22
CA GLN A 36 -17.16 -11.37 -13.63
C GLN A 36 -16.06 -10.82 -14.55
N GLY A 37 -15.45 -9.69 -14.19
CA GLY A 37 -14.34 -9.11 -14.94
C GLY A 37 -13.07 -9.97 -14.90
N GLN A 38 -12.81 -10.66 -13.77
CA GLN A 38 -11.72 -11.62 -13.64
C GLN A 38 -11.92 -12.82 -14.57
N VAL A 39 -13.10 -13.43 -14.54
CA VAL A 39 -13.47 -14.54 -15.43
C VAL A 39 -13.37 -14.11 -16.89
N ALA A 40 -13.86 -12.92 -17.24
CA ALA A 40 -13.74 -12.38 -18.59
C ALA A 40 -12.26 -12.19 -18.99
N CYS A 41 -11.43 -11.65 -18.11
CA CYS A 41 -10.00 -11.47 -18.36
C CYS A 41 -9.31 -12.81 -18.64
N VAL A 42 -9.51 -13.81 -17.77
CA VAL A 42 -8.90 -15.14 -17.89
C VAL A 42 -9.40 -15.88 -19.12
N ASN A 43 -10.70 -15.88 -19.39
CA ASN A 43 -11.28 -16.53 -20.57
C ASN A 43 -10.82 -15.86 -21.89
N GLY A 44 -10.52 -14.57 -21.84
CA GLY A 44 -9.91 -13.84 -22.95
C GLY A 44 -8.42 -14.11 -23.14
N GLY A 45 -7.80 -14.92 -22.28
CA GLY A 45 -6.36 -15.21 -22.28
C GLY A 45 -5.49 -14.14 -21.63
N GLY A 46 -6.05 -13.28 -20.77
CA GLY A 46 -5.34 -12.26 -20.01
C GLY A 46 -5.17 -12.61 -18.53
N GLN A 47 -4.44 -11.75 -17.81
CA GLN A 47 -4.24 -11.86 -16.36
C GLN A 47 -4.59 -10.55 -15.65
N CYS A 48 -5.31 -10.65 -14.54
CA CYS A 48 -5.60 -9.50 -13.69
C CYS A 48 -4.37 -9.02 -12.92
N GLN A 49 -4.06 -7.73 -13.04
CA GLN A 49 -2.95 -7.11 -12.33
C GLN A 49 -3.43 -5.93 -11.48
N CYS A 50 -3.11 -5.98 -10.17
CA CYS A 50 -3.28 -4.85 -9.27
C CYS A 50 -2.35 -3.68 -9.63
N PRO A 51 -2.70 -2.43 -9.28
CA PRO A 51 -1.78 -1.31 -9.43
C PRO A 51 -0.46 -1.57 -8.71
N ILE A 52 0.66 -1.42 -9.41
CA ILE A 52 2.00 -1.57 -8.82
C ILE A 52 2.40 -0.26 -8.13
N ILE A 53 3.00 -0.35 -6.95
CA ILE A 53 3.68 0.81 -6.35
C ILE A 53 5.00 1.04 -7.09
N LEU A 54 5.10 2.19 -7.75
CA LEU A 54 6.29 2.61 -8.47
C LEU A 54 7.23 3.42 -7.58
N LYS A 55 8.54 3.28 -7.81
CA LYS A 55 9.60 4.05 -7.13
C LYS A 55 9.49 3.95 -5.61
N ASP A 56 9.51 2.71 -5.11
CA ASP A 56 9.22 2.37 -3.71
C ASP A 56 10.47 2.01 -2.88
N PRO A 57 11.31 2.97 -2.45
CA PRO A 57 12.21 2.71 -1.35
C PRO A 57 11.40 2.58 -0.06
N THR A 58 11.35 1.34 0.45
CA THR A 58 10.76 1.03 1.74
C THR A 58 11.80 0.45 2.69
N ALA A 59 11.74 0.83 3.97
CA ALA A 59 12.63 0.30 5.00
C ALA A 59 11.87 0.03 6.30
N ILE A 60 12.27 -1.05 6.97
CA ILE A 60 11.98 -1.31 8.38
C ILE A 60 13.30 -1.14 9.13
N LYS A 61 13.31 -0.32 10.17
CA LYS A 61 14.40 -0.21 11.11
C LYS A 61 13.93 -0.68 12.48
N PHE A 62 14.54 -1.74 12.99
CA PHE A 62 14.24 -2.25 14.32
C PHE A 62 14.73 -1.28 15.40
N GLY A 63 13.85 -1.03 16.36
CA GLY A 63 14.14 -0.30 17.58
C GLY A 63 14.93 -1.15 18.57
N PRO A 64 15.17 -0.62 19.78
CA PRO A 64 15.72 -1.42 20.87
C PRO A 64 14.85 -2.66 21.16
N PRO A 65 15.45 -3.82 21.46
CA PRO A 65 14.69 -5.03 21.80
C PRO A 65 13.65 -4.77 22.91
N GLY A 66 12.41 -5.21 22.68
CA GLY A 66 11.31 -5.05 23.64
C GLY A 66 10.64 -3.67 23.67
N ALA A 67 11.12 -2.68 22.89
CA ALA A 67 10.48 -1.37 22.84
C ALA A 67 9.18 -1.35 22.03
N GLY A 68 9.01 -2.28 21.08
CA GLY A 68 7.83 -2.32 20.18
C GLY A 68 7.69 -1.07 19.30
N LEU A 69 8.79 -0.36 19.05
CA LEU A 69 8.85 0.91 18.32
C LEU A 69 9.83 0.80 17.14
N ASP A 70 9.59 -0.16 16.27
CA ASP A 70 10.28 -0.27 14.99
C ASP A 70 9.74 0.79 14.03
N GLN A 71 10.59 1.29 13.15
CA GLN A 71 10.25 2.37 12.23
C GLN A 71 10.03 1.81 10.83
N LEU A 72 8.87 2.09 10.24
CA LEU A 72 8.57 1.90 8.83
C LEU A 72 8.73 3.24 8.12
N THR A 73 9.54 3.27 7.06
CA THR A 73 9.54 4.37 6.09
C THR A 73 9.21 3.82 4.71
N SER A 74 8.33 4.50 3.99
CA SER A 74 8.03 4.16 2.60
C SER A 74 7.72 5.42 1.80
N HIS A 75 8.09 5.41 0.53
CA HIS A 75 7.79 6.46 -0.42
C HIS A 75 7.48 5.80 -1.74
N GLY A 76 6.26 5.94 -2.24
CA GLY A 76 5.88 5.27 -3.49
C GLY A 76 4.98 6.15 -4.33
N ARG A 77 4.67 5.66 -5.53
CA ARG A 77 3.73 6.29 -6.45
C ARG A 77 2.80 5.24 -7.04
N ILE A 78 1.51 5.49 -6.96
CA ILE A 78 0.48 4.68 -7.62
C ILE A 78 -0.24 5.50 -8.68
N ILE A 79 -0.78 4.81 -9.68
CA ILE A 79 -1.69 5.41 -10.67
C ILE A 79 -3.09 4.87 -10.36
N ILE A 80 -4.02 5.79 -10.14
CA ILE A 80 -5.43 5.51 -9.95
C ILE A 80 -6.18 6.33 -11.01
N THR A 81 -6.80 5.65 -11.98
CA THR A 81 -7.45 6.30 -13.12
C THR A 81 -8.74 7.04 -12.74
N ASP A 82 -9.43 6.57 -11.70
CA ASP A 82 -10.61 7.23 -11.16
C ASP A 82 -10.22 8.15 -10.00
N PRO A 83 -10.60 9.45 -10.02
CA PRO A 83 -10.32 10.37 -8.93
C PRO A 83 -10.76 9.83 -7.57
N VAL A 84 -9.95 10.09 -6.54
CA VAL A 84 -10.23 9.70 -5.15
C VAL A 84 -10.31 10.93 -4.28
N ASP A 85 -11.32 11.02 -3.42
CA ASP A 85 -11.33 11.99 -2.34
C ASP A 85 -10.33 11.55 -1.25
N VAL A 86 -9.10 12.05 -1.32
CA VAL A 86 -8.06 11.75 -0.33
C VAL A 86 -8.41 12.26 1.06
N ALA A 87 -9.09 13.40 1.18
CA ALA A 87 -9.39 13.99 2.48
C ALA A 87 -10.49 13.23 3.22
N GLY A 88 -11.57 12.86 2.52
CA GLY A 88 -12.68 12.10 3.08
C GLY A 88 -12.44 10.58 3.18
N SER A 89 -11.25 10.12 2.79
CA SER A 89 -10.92 8.69 2.75
C SER A 89 -10.04 8.25 3.90
N GLU A 90 -10.24 7.00 4.33
CA GLU A 90 -9.24 6.28 5.12
C GLU A 90 -7.99 6.01 4.26
N ILE A 91 -6.81 6.14 4.83
CA ILE A 91 -5.55 5.87 4.12
C ILE A 91 -4.76 4.87 4.96
N GLY A 92 -4.14 3.88 4.33
CA GLY A 92 -3.30 2.99 5.10
C GLY A 92 -2.24 2.25 4.33
N TRP A 93 -1.38 1.64 5.14
CA TRP A 93 -0.20 0.89 4.74
C TRP A 93 -0.20 -0.42 5.50
N LEU A 94 0.04 -1.52 4.79
CA LEU A 94 0.13 -2.85 5.37
C LEU A 94 1.41 -3.53 4.87
N VAL A 95 2.26 -3.91 5.81
CA VAL A 95 3.40 -4.78 5.55
C VAL A 95 3.00 -6.21 5.92
N SER A 96 3.32 -7.17 5.05
CA SER A 96 3.04 -8.58 5.32
C SER A 96 4.03 -9.53 4.66
N ASN A 97 4.00 -10.80 5.07
CA ASN A 97 4.72 -11.90 4.44
C ASN A 97 3.81 -13.13 4.32
N ALA A 98 4.38 -14.26 3.90
CA ALA A 98 3.67 -15.53 3.77
C ALA A 98 3.07 -16.07 5.09
N ARG A 99 3.52 -15.57 6.26
CA ARG A 99 2.99 -15.95 7.57
C ARG A 99 1.83 -15.07 8.03
N GLY A 100 1.57 -13.95 7.35
CA GLY A 100 0.49 -13.04 7.69
C GLY A 100 0.90 -11.56 7.75
N PRO A 101 0.03 -10.71 8.30
CA PRO A 101 0.31 -9.30 8.57
C PRO A 101 1.51 -9.12 9.51
N ILE A 102 2.43 -8.23 9.15
CA ILE A 102 3.57 -7.82 10.01
C ILE A 102 3.20 -6.54 10.75
N TYR A 103 2.69 -5.54 10.03
CA TYR A 103 2.36 -4.24 10.60
C TYR A 103 1.36 -3.49 9.73
N GLY A 104 0.40 -2.83 10.36
CA GLY A 104 -0.60 -1.98 9.70
C GLY A 104 -0.57 -0.57 10.28
N ALA A 105 -0.65 0.44 9.40
CA ALA A 105 -0.79 1.83 9.80
C ALA A 105 -1.97 2.46 9.06
N LEU A 106 -2.85 3.09 9.82
CA LEU A 106 -4.11 3.64 9.35
C LEU A 106 -4.22 5.12 9.71
N LEU A 107 -4.75 5.90 8.78
CA LEU A 107 -5.19 7.27 8.98
C LEU A 107 -6.70 7.32 8.70
N PRO A 108 -7.52 7.73 9.69
CA PRO A 108 -8.96 7.82 9.49
C PRO A 108 -9.31 8.95 8.50
N PRO A 109 -10.52 8.93 7.92
CA PRO A 109 -11.06 10.05 7.16
C PRO A 109 -10.85 11.39 7.88
N PHE A 110 -10.58 12.44 7.11
CA PHE A 110 -10.39 13.82 7.57
C PHE A 110 -9.18 14.06 8.49
N SER A 111 -8.31 13.07 8.69
CA SER A 111 -7.07 13.24 9.48
C SER A 111 -6.01 14.09 8.77
N MET A 112 -6.00 14.10 7.43
CA MET A 112 -4.99 14.83 6.66
C MET A 112 -5.37 16.32 6.49
N ARG A 113 -4.39 17.20 6.66
CA ARG A 113 -4.49 18.62 6.31
C ARG A 113 -4.30 18.81 4.81
N VAL A 114 -5.14 19.64 4.20
CA VAL A 114 -5.15 19.89 2.76
C VAL A 114 -4.41 21.19 2.42
N PHE A 115 -3.58 21.15 1.38
CA PHE A 115 -2.77 22.26 0.88
C PHE A 115 -2.79 22.32 -0.65
N GLN A 116 -2.28 23.43 -1.22
CA GLN A 116 -2.02 23.64 -2.65
C GLN A 116 -3.20 23.19 -3.56
N THR A 117 -4.33 23.90 -3.47
CA THR A 117 -5.52 23.63 -4.31
C THR A 117 -5.90 22.14 -4.33
N HIS A 118 -5.93 21.49 -3.16
CA HIS A 118 -6.29 20.08 -2.99
C HIS A 118 -5.36 19.07 -3.69
N LYS A 119 -4.11 19.45 -3.96
CA LYS A 119 -3.10 18.55 -4.57
C LYS A 119 -2.10 17.99 -3.58
N LEU A 120 -2.03 18.53 -2.36
CA LEU A 120 -1.10 18.10 -1.33
C LEU A 120 -1.83 17.88 -0.01
N PHE A 121 -1.67 16.70 0.57
CA PHE A 121 -2.28 16.29 1.83
C PHE A 121 -1.16 15.89 2.77
N THR A 122 -1.16 16.40 4.01
CA THR A 122 -0.13 16.08 4.99
C THR A 122 -0.73 15.73 6.35
N TYR A 123 -0.04 14.86 7.07
CA TYR A 123 -0.37 14.46 8.43
C TYR A 123 0.91 14.45 9.27
N LYS A 124 0.79 14.83 10.54
CA LYS A 124 1.88 14.75 11.52
C LYS A 124 1.33 14.50 12.92
N ASN A 125 1.85 13.50 13.60
CA ASN A 125 1.55 13.16 14.98
C ASN A 125 2.82 12.81 15.77
N PRO A 126 3.40 13.76 16.54
CA PRO A 126 4.60 13.51 17.32
C PRO A 126 4.49 12.38 18.34
N ASP A 127 3.30 12.12 18.87
CA ASP A 127 3.07 11.06 19.87
C ASP A 127 3.40 9.66 19.33
N ALA A 128 3.40 9.47 18.01
CA ALA A 128 3.74 8.18 17.40
C ALA A 128 5.19 7.74 17.72
N LEU A 129 6.09 8.67 18.03
CA LEU A 129 7.47 8.36 18.41
C LEU A 129 7.56 7.55 19.72
N THR A 130 6.53 7.63 20.57
CA THR A 130 6.50 6.95 21.88
C THR A 130 5.33 5.98 22.00
N LYS A 131 4.23 6.21 21.27
CA LYS A 131 3.00 5.39 21.34
C LYS A 131 2.78 4.49 20.13
N GLY A 132 3.60 4.62 19.08
CA GLY A 132 3.38 3.97 17.79
C GLY A 132 2.29 4.63 16.95
N GLY A 133 2.07 4.09 15.76
CA GLY A 133 1.18 4.62 14.73
C GLY A 133 1.90 5.49 13.69
N VAL A 134 1.14 6.20 12.86
CA VAL A 134 1.69 7.08 11.83
C VAL A 134 2.28 8.33 12.48
N TYR A 135 3.57 8.58 12.26
CA TYR A 135 4.25 9.81 12.70
C TYR A 135 4.04 10.93 11.69
N LYS A 136 4.24 10.64 10.41
CA LYS A 136 3.95 11.60 9.33
C LYS A 136 3.54 10.87 8.06
N ALA A 137 2.62 11.47 7.33
CA ALA A 137 2.26 11.03 6.00
C ALA A 137 2.07 12.21 5.06
N GLN A 138 2.29 11.97 3.77
CA GLN A 138 2.02 12.95 2.73
C GLN A 138 1.45 12.23 1.51
N ILE A 139 0.36 12.72 0.94
CA ILE A 139 -0.14 12.33 -0.38
C ILE A 139 -0.04 13.54 -1.31
N ARG A 140 0.53 13.35 -2.49
CA ARG A 140 0.60 14.38 -3.54
C ARG A 140 -0.08 13.86 -4.80
N ILE A 141 -1.09 14.58 -5.26
CA ILE A 141 -1.77 14.31 -6.51
C ILE A 141 -1.06 15.07 -7.63
N THR A 142 -0.72 14.36 -8.69
CA THR A 142 -0.03 14.87 -9.88
C THR A 142 -0.70 14.34 -11.15
N ARG A 143 -0.19 14.74 -12.32
CA ARG A 143 -0.59 14.27 -13.67
C ARG A 143 -2.12 14.13 -13.82
N TYR A 144 -2.82 15.24 -14.03
CA TYR A 144 -4.27 15.28 -14.28
C TYR A 144 -5.17 14.58 -13.24
N GLY A 145 -4.70 14.42 -11.99
CA GLY A 145 -5.54 13.86 -10.92
C GLY A 145 -5.47 12.33 -10.77
N ILE A 146 -4.62 11.65 -11.56
CA ILE A 146 -4.56 10.19 -11.58
C ILE A 146 -3.28 9.60 -10.99
N SER A 147 -2.27 10.41 -10.67
CA SER A 147 -1.02 9.92 -10.09
C SER A 147 -0.84 10.39 -8.66
N TYR A 148 -0.74 9.45 -7.73
CA TYR A 148 -0.71 9.70 -6.30
C TYR A 148 0.65 9.25 -5.77
N GLY A 149 1.50 10.22 -5.42
CA GLY A 149 2.74 9.96 -4.69
C GLY A 149 2.46 9.98 -3.19
N TYR A 150 2.90 8.96 -2.46
CA TYR A 150 2.77 8.92 -1.00
C TYR A 150 4.13 8.89 -0.32
N LYS A 151 4.21 9.43 0.89
CA LYS A 151 5.29 9.20 1.85
C LYS A 151 4.67 8.85 3.19
N VAL A 152 5.24 7.88 3.88
CA VAL A 152 4.85 7.53 5.24
C VAL A 152 6.07 7.26 6.10
N GLU A 153 5.98 7.69 7.35
CA GLU A 153 6.82 7.23 8.43
C GLU A 153 5.92 6.85 9.60
N ALA A 154 6.05 5.63 10.08
CA ALA A 154 5.22 5.06 11.13
C ALA A 154 6.06 4.21 12.09
N TYR A 155 5.55 4.02 13.30
CA TYR A 155 6.23 3.32 14.38
C TYR A 155 5.36 2.22 14.96
N GLY A 156 5.92 1.06 15.28
CA GLY A 156 5.21 -0.01 15.95
C GLY A 156 6.01 -1.31 15.96
N ASP A 157 5.43 -2.38 16.50
CA ASP A 157 6.08 -3.68 16.52
C ASP A 157 6.09 -4.29 15.10
N MET A 158 7.28 -4.53 14.57
CA MET A 158 7.52 -5.20 13.30
C MET A 158 8.43 -6.42 13.50
N SER A 159 8.52 -6.95 14.71
CA SER A 159 9.35 -8.13 15.04
C SER A 159 9.01 -9.37 14.21
N ALA A 160 7.78 -9.45 13.69
CA ALA A 160 7.33 -10.49 12.74
C ALA A 160 7.97 -10.38 11.34
N ALA A 161 8.71 -9.31 11.03
CA ALA A 161 9.52 -9.18 9.82
C ALA A 161 10.75 -10.09 9.88
N THR A 162 10.53 -11.40 9.69
CA THR A 162 11.58 -12.43 9.74
C THR A 162 11.98 -12.96 8.38
N ASP A 163 11.17 -12.75 7.36
CA ASP A 163 11.32 -13.35 6.05
C ASP A 163 11.67 -12.29 4.99
N PRO A 164 12.56 -12.58 4.03
CA PRO A 164 12.95 -11.62 3.01
C PRO A 164 11.84 -11.35 1.98
N GLN A 165 10.88 -12.26 1.84
CA GLN A 165 9.74 -12.07 0.94
C GLN A 165 8.63 -11.35 1.71
N MET A 166 8.55 -10.04 1.53
CA MET A 166 7.55 -9.18 2.15
C MET A 166 6.87 -8.32 1.09
N ALA A 167 5.62 -7.98 1.37
CA ALA A 167 4.77 -7.13 0.55
C ALA A 167 4.44 -5.84 1.30
N LEU A 168 4.44 -4.72 0.58
CA LEU A 168 3.83 -3.47 1.03
C LEU A 168 2.56 -3.23 0.23
N GLN A 169 1.46 -2.99 0.93
CA GLN A 169 0.20 -2.55 0.35
C GLN A 169 -0.09 -1.12 0.79
N PHE A 170 -0.60 -0.29 -0.13
CA PHE A 170 -1.03 1.08 0.12
C PHE A 170 -2.44 1.32 -0.42
N TYR A 171 -3.35 1.84 0.39
CA TYR A 171 -4.74 2.11 -0.01
C TYR A 171 -5.19 3.53 0.33
N ILE A 172 -6.09 4.05 -0.50
CA ILE A 172 -6.83 5.29 -0.28
C ILE A 172 -8.32 4.98 -0.45
N GLY A 173 -9.09 5.17 0.62
CA GLY A 173 -10.55 5.18 0.64
C GLY A 173 -11.19 3.81 0.60
N LYS A 174 -10.88 2.93 1.58
CA LYS A 174 -11.31 1.50 1.63
C LYS A 174 -11.43 0.89 0.24
N ARG A 175 -10.51 1.28 -0.65
CA ARG A 175 -10.64 0.98 -2.04
C ARG A 175 -10.31 -0.48 -2.17
N PRO A 176 -11.05 -1.17 -3.01
CA PRO A 176 -10.95 -2.60 -2.99
C PRO A 176 -9.49 -3.04 -3.34
N THR A 177 -8.75 -2.35 -4.22
CA THR A 177 -7.34 -2.70 -4.52
C THR A 177 -6.41 -1.72 -3.85
N PRO A 178 -5.51 -2.18 -2.99
CA PRO A 178 -4.33 -1.42 -2.69
C PRO A 178 -3.40 -1.39 -3.91
N GLY A 179 -2.55 -0.36 -3.99
CA GLY A 179 -1.30 -0.49 -4.72
C GLY A 179 -0.40 -1.48 -3.98
N ILE A 180 0.25 -2.39 -4.70
CA ILE A 180 1.08 -3.42 -4.10
C ILE A 180 2.53 -3.31 -4.60
N HIS A 181 3.47 -3.42 -3.68
CA HIS A 181 4.85 -3.79 -3.94
C HIS A 181 5.12 -5.17 -3.35
N ASN A 182 5.55 -6.10 -4.20
CA ASN A 182 6.01 -7.43 -3.79
C ASN A 182 7.47 -7.55 -4.18
N GLY A 183 8.34 -7.89 -3.24
CA GLY A 183 9.75 -8.02 -3.57
C GLY A 183 10.59 -8.72 -2.51
N ALA A 184 11.83 -8.98 -2.89
CA ALA A 184 12.85 -9.47 -1.97
C ALA A 184 13.45 -8.29 -1.20
N TRP A 185 13.19 -8.25 0.10
CA TRP A 185 13.78 -7.29 1.01
C TRP A 185 15.16 -7.75 1.41
N THR A 186 16.11 -6.82 1.42
CA THR A 186 17.49 -7.08 1.85
C THR A 186 17.61 -6.87 3.35
N ARG A 187 18.09 -7.88 4.07
CA ARG A 187 18.40 -7.75 5.50
C ARG A 187 19.59 -6.83 5.68
N THR A 188 19.51 -5.95 6.66
CA THR A 188 20.60 -5.09 7.13
C THR A 188 20.89 -5.38 8.60
N LYS A 189 21.96 -4.79 9.15
CA LYS A 189 22.26 -4.86 10.59
C LYS A 189 21.10 -4.35 11.45
N PHE A 190 20.30 -3.41 10.95
CA PHE A 190 19.29 -2.68 11.72
C PHE A 190 17.86 -2.97 11.27
N GLY A 191 17.62 -3.91 10.35
CA GLY A 191 16.28 -4.18 9.83
C GLY A 191 16.28 -4.63 8.39
N TRP A 192 15.33 -4.13 7.60
CA TRP A 192 15.11 -4.53 6.21
C TRP A 192 15.01 -3.33 5.29
N VAL A 193 15.44 -3.48 4.05
CA VAL A 193 15.26 -2.47 3.00
C VAL A 193 14.83 -3.12 1.70
N VAL A 194 13.86 -2.52 1.04
CA VAL A 194 13.63 -2.66 -0.40
C VAL A 194 14.38 -1.54 -1.08
N ARG A 195 15.34 -1.93 -1.91
CA ARG A 195 15.95 -1.03 -2.89
C ARG A 195 15.42 -1.45 -4.23
N ASP A 196 14.16 -1.13 -4.52
CA ASP A 196 13.64 -1.51 -5.82
C ASP A 196 14.31 -0.66 -6.90
N LEU A 197 15.04 -1.39 -7.75
CA LEU A 197 15.99 -0.95 -8.76
C LEU A 197 15.32 -0.51 -10.07
N TYR A 198 14.00 -0.31 -10.08
CA TYR A 198 13.30 0.19 -11.26
C TYR A 198 13.66 1.67 -11.50
N LYS A 199 14.78 1.86 -12.21
CA LYS A 199 15.11 3.07 -12.96
C LYS A 199 14.02 3.37 -13.99
#